data_AF-A0A2K9NVL6-F1
#
_entry.id   AF-A0A2K9NVL6-F1
#
_cell.length_a   1.000
_cell.length_b   1.000
_cell.length_c   1.000
_cell.angle_alpha   90.00
_cell.angle_beta   90.00
_cell.angle_gamma   90.00
#
_symmetry.space_group_name_H-M   'P 1'
#
loop_
_entity.id
_entity.type
_entity.pdbx_description
1 polymer ?
#
loop_
_entity_poly.entity_id
_entity_poly.type
_entity_poly.pdbx_seq_one_letter_code
_entity_poly.pdbx_strand_id
1 'polypeptide(L)'
;MTTKKKITKKNTKVVRETLGSYIKKTRLARGYSQSELAAELGYTSPQFISDWERGVSSPPVKRLHELSEVLNVKVDMLFNLLVTLATEQLVNNLSKEFKKVKKAS
;
A
#
# COMPACT_ATOMS: atom_id res chain seq x y z
N MET A 1 -15.96 38.75 13.96
CA MET A 1 -16.91 37.65 14.23
C MET A 1 -16.55 36.46 13.35
N THR A 2 -16.20 35.35 14.00
CA THR A 2 -16.45 33.93 13.64
C THR A 2 -16.58 33.61 12.14
N THR A 3 -15.82 32.67 11.57
CA THR A 3 -15.87 31.27 12.02
C THR A 3 -14.64 30.49 11.51
N LYS A 4 -13.80 30.03 12.44
CA LYS A 4 -12.87 28.92 12.21
C LYS A 4 -13.69 27.66 11.94
N LYS A 5 -13.72 27.19 10.69
CA LYS A 5 -14.31 25.87 10.38
C LYS A 5 -13.31 24.80 10.81
N LYS A 6 -13.46 24.34 12.06
CA LYS A 6 -12.85 23.12 12.57
C LYS A 6 -13.19 21.98 11.60
N ILE A 7 -12.20 21.45 10.90
CA ILE A 7 -12.34 20.14 10.25
C ILE A 7 -12.15 19.13 11.38
N THR A 8 -13.25 18.82 12.03
CA THR A 8 -13.34 17.90 13.16
C THR A 8 -13.10 16.47 12.70
N LYS A 9 -12.21 15.79 13.44
CA LYS A 9 -11.99 14.34 13.46
C LYS A 9 -13.34 13.60 13.45
N LYS A 10 -13.70 12.99 12.33
CA LYS A 10 -14.84 12.07 12.27
C LYS A 10 -14.32 10.65 12.52
N ASN A 11 -14.63 10.16 13.71
CA ASN A 11 -14.37 8.79 14.17
C ASN A 11 -15.15 7.82 13.27
N THR A 12 -14.46 7.23 12.29
CA THR A 12 -14.95 6.07 11.55
C THR A 12 -13.88 5.02 11.71
N LYS A 13 -14.25 3.84 12.20
CA LYS A 13 -13.39 2.65 12.17
C LYS A 13 -13.24 2.22 10.69
N VAL A 14 -12.66 3.08 9.86
CA VAL A 14 -12.30 2.76 8.48
C VAL A 14 -11.20 1.74 8.62
N VAL A 15 -11.46 0.49 8.23
CA VAL A 15 -10.36 -0.45 8.00
C VAL A 15 -9.45 0.25 6.99
N ARG A 16 -8.31 0.75 7.45
CA ARG A 16 -7.33 1.41 6.57
C ARG A 16 -6.83 0.30 5.65
N GLU A 17 -7.34 0.29 4.42
CA GLU A 17 -6.95 -0.70 3.43
C GLU A 17 -5.45 -0.55 3.18
N THR A 18 -4.70 -1.63 3.31
CA THR A 18 -3.26 -1.65 3.01
C THR A 18 -3.07 -1.88 1.51
N LEU A 19 -1.93 -1.46 0.97
CA LEU A 19 -1.58 -1.70 -0.43
C LEU A 19 -1.73 -3.19 -0.81
N GLY A 20 -1.20 -4.10 0.02
CA GLY A 20 -1.29 -5.53 -0.23
C GLY A 20 -2.72 -6.06 -0.22
N SER A 21 -3.54 -5.64 0.75
CA SER A 21 -4.95 -6.03 0.80
C SER A 21 -5.76 -5.50 -0.39
N TYR A 22 -5.45 -4.30 -0.86
CA TYR A 22 -6.07 -3.70 -2.04
C TYR A 22 -5.71 -4.46 -3.32
N ILE A 23 -4.43 -4.80 -3.52
CA ILE A 23 -3.97 -5.60 -4.66
C ILE A 23 -4.67 -6.96 -4.65
N LYS A 24 -4.73 -7.63 -3.49
CA LYS A 24 -5.43 -8.92 -3.37
C LYS A 24 -6.91 -8.82 -3.73
N LYS A 25 -7.60 -7.82 -3.18
CA LYS A 25 -9.04 -7.61 -3.40
C LYS A 25 -9.33 -7.36 -4.88
N THR A 26 -8.56 -6.49 -5.51
CA THR A 26 -8.74 -6.10 -6.92
C THR A 26 -8.35 -7.22 -7.87
N ARG A 27 -7.28 -7.97 -7.59
CA ARG A 27 -6.91 -9.19 -8.32
C ARG A 27 -8.04 -10.21 -8.31
N LEU A 28 -8.59 -10.52 -7.14
CA LEU A 28 -9.69 -11.48 -7.01
C LEU A 28 -10.96 -10.99 -7.72
N ALA A 29 -11.27 -9.69 -7.64
CA ALA A 29 -12.39 -9.09 -8.36
C ALA A 29 -12.25 -9.18 -9.90
N ARG A 30 -11.01 -9.25 -10.39
CA ARG A 30 -10.70 -9.49 -11.81
C ARG A 30 -10.71 -10.97 -12.20
N GLY A 31 -10.86 -11.88 -11.25
CA GLY A 31 -10.85 -13.33 -11.51
C GLY A 31 -9.45 -13.92 -11.66
N TYR A 32 -8.38 -13.16 -11.42
CA TYR A 32 -7.02 -13.66 -11.54
C TYR A 32 -6.57 -14.44 -10.31
N SER A 33 -5.91 -15.59 -10.51
CA SER A 33 -4.97 -16.19 -9.56
C SER A 33 -3.70 -15.35 -9.43
N GLN A 34 -2.87 -15.62 -8.41
CA GLN A 34 -1.57 -14.94 -8.29
C GLN A 34 -0.64 -15.25 -9.47
N SER A 35 -0.70 -16.47 -10.02
CA SER A 35 0.09 -16.89 -11.18
C SER A 35 -0.35 -16.19 -12.46
N GLU A 36 -1.66 -16.01 -12.67
CA GLU A 36 -2.18 -15.29 -13.84
C GLU A 36 -1.80 -13.82 -13.78
N LEU A 37 -1.97 -13.14 -12.63
CA LEU A 37 -1.52 -11.76 -12.49
C LEU A 37 0.00 -11.62 -12.70
N ALA A 38 0.80 -12.59 -12.23
CA ALA A 38 2.23 -12.58 -12.47
C ALA A 38 2.55 -12.69 -13.97
N ALA A 39 1.88 -13.59 -14.69
CA ALA A 39 2.04 -13.78 -16.12
C ALA A 39 1.67 -12.51 -16.92
N GLU A 40 0.54 -11.86 -16.58
CA GLU A 40 0.11 -10.58 -17.19
C GLU A 40 1.15 -9.46 -17.01
N LEU A 41 1.88 -9.49 -15.88
CA LEU A 41 2.94 -8.52 -15.58
C LEU A 41 4.34 -8.96 -16.08
N GLY A 42 4.40 -10.06 -16.85
CA GLY A 42 5.64 -10.60 -17.42
C GLY A 42 6.56 -11.28 -16.41
N TYR A 43 6.04 -11.75 -15.28
CA TYR A 43 6.79 -12.54 -14.30
C TYR A 43 6.56 -14.04 -14.50
N THR A 44 7.63 -14.82 -14.33
CA THR A 44 7.59 -16.29 -14.39
C THR A 44 7.17 -16.94 -13.08
N SER A 45 7.15 -16.18 -11.97
CA SER A 45 6.82 -16.68 -10.63
C SER A 45 5.79 -15.78 -9.93
N PRO A 46 4.78 -16.36 -9.26
CA PRO A 46 3.79 -15.61 -8.48
C PRO A 46 4.34 -15.08 -7.15
N GLN A 47 5.59 -15.39 -6.78
CA GLN A 47 6.14 -15.07 -5.46
C GLN A 47 6.04 -13.58 -5.13
N PHE A 48 6.34 -12.70 -6.09
CA PHE A 48 6.24 -11.25 -5.89
C PHE A 48 4.81 -10.81 -5.62
N ILE A 49 3.81 -11.39 -6.30
CA ILE A 49 2.40 -11.09 -6.04
C ILE A 49 2.03 -11.49 -4.61
N SER A 50 2.44 -12.70 -4.19
CA SER A 50 2.22 -13.17 -2.81
C SER A 50 2.89 -12.26 -1.77
N ASP A 51 4.12 -11.82 -2.04
CA ASP A 51 4.85 -10.92 -1.15
C ASP A 51 4.18 -9.54 -1.05
N TRP A 52 3.69 -9.00 -2.16
CA TRP A 52 2.94 -7.74 -2.18
C TRP A 52 1.65 -7.84 -1.38
N GLU A 53 0.87 -8.91 -1.61
CA GLU A 53 -0.42 -9.11 -0.94
C GLU A 53 -0.29 -9.30 0.58
N ARG A 54 0.82 -9.90 1.02
CA ARG A 54 1.14 -10.08 2.44
C ARG A 54 1.87 -8.87 3.06
N GLY A 55 2.24 -7.88 2.26
CA GLY A 55 2.99 -6.71 2.71
C GLY A 55 4.45 -7.01 3.08
N VAL A 56 5.02 -8.11 2.59
CA VAL A 56 6.44 -8.46 2.75
C VAL A 56 7.32 -7.52 1.93
N SER A 57 6.87 -7.19 0.72
CA SER A 57 7.49 -6.19 -0.15
C SER A 57 6.40 -5.37 -0.83
N SER A 58 6.79 -4.29 -1.51
CA SER A 58 5.86 -3.48 -2.30
C SER A 58 6.16 -3.61 -3.80
N PRO A 59 5.16 -3.38 -4.67
CA PRO A 59 5.38 -3.26 -6.10
C PRO A 59 6.37 -2.12 -6.39
N PRO A 60 7.31 -2.30 -7.34
CA PRO A 60 8.14 -1.21 -7.83
C PRO A 60 7.30 -0.09 -8.43
N VAL A 61 7.67 1.18 -8.18
CA VAL A 61 6.93 2.34 -8.72
C VAL A 61 6.74 2.25 -10.24
N LYS A 62 7.77 1.80 -10.96
CA LYS A 62 7.73 1.62 -12.42
C LYS A 62 6.66 0.64 -12.92
N ARG A 63 6.17 -0.26 -12.07
CA ARG A 63 5.14 -1.26 -12.39
C ARG A 63 3.73 -0.79 -12.04
N LEU A 64 3.57 0.37 -11.39
CA LEU A 64 2.24 0.82 -10.95
C LEU A 64 1.29 1.08 -12.11
N HIS A 65 1.78 1.58 -13.25
CA HIS A 65 0.95 1.79 -14.43
C HIS A 65 0.40 0.46 -14.97
N GLU A 66 1.27 -0.49 -15.29
CA GLU A 66 0.89 -1.82 -15.77
C GLU A 66 -0.05 -2.54 -14.79
N LEU A 67 0.27 -2.49 -13.49
CA LEU A 67 -0.57 -3.06 -12.45
C LEU A 67 -1.96 -2.41 -12.41
N SER A 68 -2.02 -1.09 -12.64
CA SER A 68 -3.29 -0.36 -12.68
C SER A 68 -4.17 -0.78 -13.86
N GLU A 69 -3.57 -1.02 -15.03
CA GLU A 69 -4.25 -1.47 -16.24
C GLU A 69 -4.81 -2.89 -16.05
N VAL A 70 -3.95 -3.84 -15.64
CA VAL A 70 -4.35 -5.23 -15.43
C VAL A 70 -5.45 -5.34 -14.36
N LEU A 71 -5.38 -4.52 -13.30
CA LEU A 71 -6.35 -4.56 -12.20
C LEU A 71 -7.59 -3.67 -12.38
N ASN A 72 -7.67 -2.83 -13.42
CA ASN A 72 -8.74 -1.81 -13.65
C ASN A 72 -8.85 -0.79 -12.52
N VAL A 73 -7.73 -0.32 -12.01
CA VAL A 73 -7.73 0.64 -10.91
C VAL A 73 -7.06 1.93 -11.34
N LYS A 74 -7.39 3.03 -10.66
CA LYS A 74 -6.66 4.28 -10.87
C LYS A 74 -5.25 4.13 -10.32
N VAL A 75 -4.24 4.46 -11.12
CA VAL A 75 -2.83 4.45 -10.70
C VAL A 75 -2.60 5.29 -9.44
N ASP A 76 -3.30 6.43 -9.31
CA ASP A 76 -3.24 7.30 -8.12
C ASP A 76 -3.64 6.58 -6.83
N MET A 77 -4.59 5.65 -6.89
CA MET A 77 -5.01 4.87 -5.72
C MET A 77 -3.87 3.96 -5.26
N LEU A 78 -3.20 3.27 -6.18
CA LEU A 78 -2.05 2.43 -5.87
C LEU A 78 -0.88 3.26 -5.33
N PHE A 79 -0.61 4.41 -5.95
CA PHE A 79 0.44 5.33 -5.53
C PHE A 79 0.22 5.86 -4.11
N ASN A 80 -0.99 6.34 -3.80
CA ASN A 80 -1.34 6.84 -2.47
C ASN A 80 -1.20 5.78 -1.37
N LEU A 81 -1.61 4.54 -1.68
CA LEU A 81 -1.43 3.39 -0.77
C LEU A 81 0.05 3.03 -0.58
N LEU A 82 0.86 3.11 -1.65
CA LEU A 82 2.30 2.88 -1.58
C LEU A 82 3.02 3.95 -0.75
N VAL A 83 2.73 5.22 -0.98
CA VAL A 83 3.29 6.35 -0.19
C VAL A 83 2.89 6.20 1.27
N THR A 84 1.62 5.86 1.54
CA THR A 84 1.15 5.60 2.90
C THR A 84 1.95 4.50 3.58
N LEU A 85 2.13 3.36 2.91
CA LEU A 85 2.91 2.22 3.44
C LEU A 85 4.37 2.64 3.74
N ALA A 86 5.02 3.31 2.79
CA ALA A 86 6.42 3.71 2.93
C ALA A 86 6.62 4.74 4.06
N THR A 87 5.71 5.72 4.16
CA THR A 87 5.77 6.74 5.22
C THR A 87 5.53 6.15 6.61
N GLU A 88 4.59 5.22 6.75
CA GLU A 88 4.38 4.49 8.01
C GLU A 88 5.61 3.70 8.44
N GLN A 89 6.24 2.97 7.52
CA GLN A 89 7.47 2.23 7.80
C GLN A 89 8.62 3.17 8.22
N LEU A 90 8.80 4.28 7.50
CA LEU A 90 9.82 5.27 7.83
C LEU A 90 9.60 5.88 9.22
N VAL A 91 8.37 6.32 9.51
CA VAL A 91 8.01 6.89 10.82
C VAL A 91 8.26 5.88 11.93
N ASN A 92 7.89 4.62 11.73
CA ASN A 92 8.13 3.55 12.70
C ASN A 92 9.62 3.31 12.95
N ASN A 93 10.43 3.28 11.89
CA ASN A 93 11.87 3.08 11.99
C ASN A 93 12.54 4.25 12.72
N LEU A 94 12.27 5.49 12.28
CA LEU A 94 12.81 6.70 12.92
C LEU A 94 12.37 6.80 14.39
N SER A 95 11.13 6.45 14.71
CA SER A 95 10.64 6.43 16.10
C SER A 95 11.39 5.42 16.96
N LYS A 96 11.76 4.25 16.42
CA LYS A 96 12.55 3.25 17.13
C LYS A 96 13.98 3.75 17.36
N GLU A 97 14.63 4.30 16.33
CA GLU A 97 15.98 4.85 16.45
C GLU A 97 16.04 6.01 17.45
N PHE A 98 15.09 6.93 17.39
CA PHE A 98 15.02 8.06 18.32
C PHE A 98 14.85 7.61 19.78
N LYS A 99 14.07 6.56 20.03
CA LYS A 99 13.92 5.97 21.37
C LYS A 99 15.22 5.34 21.87
N LYS A 100 16.06 4.77 21.00
CA LYS A 100 17.39 4.24 21.38
C LYS A 100 18.32 5.37 21.80
N VAL A 101 18.39 6.44 21.01
CA VAL A 101 19.20 7.63 21.32
C VAL A 101 18.83 8.19 22.68
N LYS A 102 17.52 8.39 22.94
CA LYS A 102 17.04 8.89 24.25
C LYS A 102 17.34 8.00 25.45
N LYS A 103 17.52 6.69 25.26
CA LYS A 103 17.86 5.75 26.34
C LYS A 103 19.36 5.70 26.64
N ALA A 104 20.20 6.15 25.69
CA ALA A 104 21.65 6.17 25.82
C ALA A 104 22.18 7.51 26.36
N SER A 105 21.32 8.54 26.46
CA SER A 105 21.59 9.83 27.13
C SER A 105 21.04 9.81 28.54
#